data_AF-A0A0K2TXJ8-F1
#
_entry.id   AF-A0A0K2TXJ8-F1
#
_cell.length_a   1.000
_cell.length_b   1.000
_cell.length_c   1.000
_cell.angle_alpha   90.00
_cell.angle_beta   90.00
_cell.angle_gamma   90.00
#
_symmetry.space_group_name_H-M   'P 1'
#
loop_
_entity.id
_entity.type
_entity.pdbx_description
1 polymer ?
#
loop_
_entity_poly.entity_id
_entity_poly.type
_entity_poly.pdbx_seq_one_letter_code
_entity_poly.pdbx_strand_id
1 'polypeptide(L)'
;LSGKEIKTHIHERENKGIIISRYQIFLTLKLNISDYEGEVEAEWNEKIIFPSAEEMISRNKPYIINVEGIVGTGKSTFLNYMKEYPYFDVLPEPMNKWTNLNGTDLLGLVFENPSRWSLIQESYVQLTLTEEHLRPYGIVKMMERSPHSAWTIFARQFYEAGQMTEVEFNVLGGWY
;
A
#
# COMPACT_ATOMS: atom_id res chain seq x y z
N LEU A 1 -12.62 20.63 -24.06
CA LEU A 1 -11.39 21.17 -23.45
C LEU A 1 -10.22 20.42 -24.05
N SER A 2 -9.13 21.09 -24.41
CA SER A 2 -7.92 20.40 -24.92
C SER A 2 -7.10 19.80 -23.77
N GLY A 3 -6.26 18.79 -24.02
CA GLY A 3 -5.36 18.22 -23.00
C GLY A 3 -4.47 19.25 -22.29
N LYS A 4 -4.22 20.41 -22.92
CA LYS A 4 -3.54 21.56 -22.30
C LYS A 4 -4.34 22.19 -21.17
N GLU A 5 -5.66 22.35 -21.31
CA GLU A 5 -6.52 22.98 -20.29
C GLU A 5 -6.66 22.09 -19.04
N ILE A 6 -6.65 20.76 -19.23
CA ILE A 6 -6.68 19.78 -18.12
C ILE A 6 -5.37 19.85 -17.32
N LYS A 7 -4.21 19.90 -18.01
CA LYS A 7 -2.90 20.04 -17.36
C LYS A 7 -2.80 21.35 -16.56
N THR A 8 -3.32 22.45 -17.10
CA THR A 8 -3.38 23.73 -16.37
C THR A 8 -4.27 23.65 -15.13
N HIS A 9 -5.45 23.03 -15.22
CA HIS A 9 -6.35 22.84 -14.07
C HIS A 9 -5.76 21.94 -12.96
N ILE A 10 -5.01 20.90 -13.34
CA ILE A 10 -4.28 20.05 -12.38
C ILE A 10 -3.22 20.89 -11.66
N HIS A 11 -2.38 21.59 -12.43
CA HIS A 11 -1.27 22.37 -11.90
C HIS A 11 -1.74 23.52 -10.99
N GLU A 12 -2.83 24.21 -11.35
CA GLU A 12 -3.43 25.26 -10.52
C GLU A 12 -3.98 24.76 -9.18
N ARG A 13 -4.48 23.52 -9.13
CA ARG A 13 -5.02 22.95 -7.89
C ARG A 13 -3.95 22.30 -7.01
N GLU A 14 -2.93 21.67 -7.62
CA GLU A 14 -1.74 21.19 -6.92
C GLU A 14 -0.97 22.35 -6.25
N ASN A 15 -0.81 23.49 -6.95
CA ASN A 15 -0.21 24.71 -6.38
C ASN A 15 -1.01 25.31 -5.21
N LYS A 16 -2.29 24.96 -5.09
CA LYS A 16 -3.15 25.33 -3.94
C LYS A 16 -3.13 24.28 -2.83
N GLY A 17 -2.23 23.29 -2.91
CA GLY A 17 -2.11 22.21 -1.92
C GLY A 17 -3.22 21.17 -1.98
N ILE A 18 -4.06 21.18 -3.04
CA ILE A 18 -5.14 20.23 -3.21
C ILE A 18 -4.66 19.11 -4.14
N ILE A 19 -4.33 17.95 -3.59
CA ILE A 19 -4.01 16.76 -4.37
C ILE A 19 -5.31 16.18 -4.91
N ILE A 20 -5.51 16.25 -6.23
CA ILE A 20 -6.66 15.66 -6.91
C ILE A 20 -6.14 14.65 -7.92
N SER A 21 -6.55 13.38 -7.78
CA SER A 21 -6.27 12.37 -8.81
C SER A 21 -6.85 12.81 -10.16
N ARG A 22 -6.10 12.62 -11.25
CA ARG A 22 -6.58 12.89 -12.62
C ARG A 22 -7.94 12.24 -12.90
N TYR A 23 -8.19 11.04 -12.37
CA TYR A 23 -9.48 10.37 -12.46
C TYR A 23 -10.63 11.18 -11.85
N GLN A 24 -10.39 11.84 -10.71
CA GLN A 24 -11.36 12.70 -10.07
C GLN A 24 -11.69 13.92 -10.95
N ILE A 25 -10.73 14.40 -11.74
CA ILE A 25 -10.91 15.52 -12.69
C ILE A 25 -11.74 15.08 -13.89
N PHE A 26 -11.46 13.89 -14.46
CA PHE A 26 -12.29 13.30 -15.52
C PHE A 26 -13.75 13.14 -15.06
N LEU A 27 -13.97 12.63 -13.84
CA LEU A 27 -15.29 12.52 -13.22
C LEU A 27 -15.97 13.88 -13.01
N THR A 28 -15.22 14.88 -12.53
CA THR A 28 -15.73 16.23 -12.26
C THR A 28 -16.10 16.98 -13.54
N LEU A 29 -15.34 16.79 -14.62
CA LEU A 29 -15.53 17.48 -15.89
C LEU A 29 -16.44 16.70 -16.87
N LYS A 30 -16.93 15.51 -16.50
CA LYS A 30 -17.71 14.60 -17.36
C LYS A 30 -17.07 14.37 -18.73
N LEU A 31 -15.74 14.29 -18.77
CA LEU A 31 -15.00 14.02 -19.99
C LEU A 31 -15.04 12.52 -20.31
N ASN A 32 -15.16 12.17 -21.58
CA ASN A 32 -15.11 10.78 -22.00
C ASN A 32 -13.64 10.31 -22.05
N ILE A 33 -13.34 9.21 -21.35
CA ILE A 33 -11.98 8.65 -21.29
C ILE A 33 -11.49 8.24 -22.68
N SER A 34 -12.39 7.81 -23.57
CA SER A 34 -12.06 7.40 -24.94
C SER A 34 -11.32 8.47 -25.74
N ASP A 35 -11.59 9.75 -25.46
CA ASP A 35 -10.99 10.88 -26.19
C ASP A 35 -9.51 11.09 -25.84
N TYR A 36 -9.02 10.41 -24.80
CA TYR A 36 -7.66 10.54 -24.27
C TYR A 36 -6.93 9.20 -24.14
N GLU A 37 -7.50 8.11 -24.67
CA GLU A 37 -6.92 6.75 -24.56
C GLU A 37 -5.45 6.72 -24.98
N GLY A 38 -5.10 7.30 -26.13
CA GLY A 38 -3.70 7.31 -26.59
C GLY A 38 -2.74 8.10 -25.71
N GLU A 39 -3.17 9.21 -25.10
CA GLU A 39 -2.34 9.99 -24.16
C GLU A 39 -2.19 9.24 -22.83
N VAL A 40 -3.26 8.61 -22.37
CA VAL A 40 -3.26 7.78 -21.15
C VAL A 40 -2.38 6.55 -21.35
N GLU A 41 -2.48 5.85 -22.47
CA GLU A 41 -1.64 4.70 -22.81
C GLU A 41 -0.16 5.08 -22.90
N ALA A 42 0.17 6.20 -23.54
CA ALA A 42 1.55 6.68 -23.65
C ALA A 42 2.14 6.99 -22.26
N GLU A 43 1.40 7.73 -21.43
CA GLU A 43 1.85 8.06 -20.07
C GLU A 43 1.90 6.81 -19.16
N TRP A 44 0.94 5.89 -19.31
CA TRP A 44 0.90 4.63 -18.58
C TRP A 44 2.12 3.77 -18.90
N ASN A 45 2.43 3.59 -20.18
CA ASN A 45 3.56 2.78 -20.61
C ASN A 45 4.92 3.41 -20.28
N GLU A 46 5.01 4.74 -20.19
CA GLU A 46 6.23 5.43 -19.75
C GLU A 46 6.44 5.32 -18.23
N LYS A 47 5.37 5.45 -17.43
CA LYS A 47 5.46 5.56 -15.97
C LYS A 47 5.30 4.25 -15.23
N ILE A 48 4.52 3.32 -15.76
CA ILE A 48 4.18 2.05 -15.14
C ILE A 48 4.73 0.93 -16.02
N ILE A 49 5.98 0.57 -15.75
CA ILE A 49 6.67 -0.50 -16.48
C ILE A 49 6.41 -1.80 -15.73
N PHE A 50 5.49 -2.62 -16.24
CA PHE A 50 5.35 -4.00 -15.80
C PHE A 50 6.36 -4.88 -16.54
N PRO A 51 7.04 -5.80 -15.84
CA PRO A 51 7.91 -6.76 -16.50
C PRO A 51 7.15 -7.63 -17.52
N SER A 52 7.83 -8.05 -18.59
CA SER A 52 7.24 -8.98 -19.55
C SER A 52 6.97 -10.35 -18.89
N ALA A 53 6.09 -11.17 -19.47
CA ALA A 53 5.86 -12.53 -18.96
C ALA A 53 7.15 -13.36 -18.88
N GLU A 54 8.04 -13.21 -19.86
CA GLU A 54 9.35 -13.88 -19.89
C GLU A 54 10.24 -13.42 -18.74
N GLU A 55 10.28 -12.11 -18.47
CA GLU A 55 11.00 -11.58 -17.31
C GLU A 55 10.38 -12.13 -16.02
N MET A 56 9.06 -12.09 -15.86
CA MET A 56 8.37 -12.58 -14.67
C MET A 56 8.67 -14.05 -14.36
N ILE A 57 8.68 -14.90 -15.39
CA ILE A 57 8.94 -16.34 -15.27
C ILE A 57 10.41 -16.64 -14.95
N SER A 58 11.35 -15.82 -15.47
CA SER A 58 12.79 -16.03 -15.28
C SER A 58 13.34 -15.54 -13.94
N ARG A 59 12.52 -14.86 -13.12
CA ARG A 59 12.95 -14.34 -11.82
C ARG A 59 13.16 -15.45 -10.79
N ASN A 60 14.24 -15.32 -10.02
CA ASN A 60 14.50 -16.18 -8.86
C ASN A 60 13.61 -15.86 -7.64
N LYS A 61 12.88 -14.74 -7.68
CA LYS A 61 11.95 -14.31 -6.62
C LYS A 61 10.67 -13.76 -7.26
N PRO A 62 9.50 -14.01 -6.65
CA PRO A 62 8.24 -13.48 -7.14
C PRO A 62 8.28 -11.95 -7.26
N TYR A 63 7.58 -11.41 -8.23
CA TYR A 63 7.33 -9.97 -8.31
C TYR A 63 6.30 -9.57 -7.24
N ILE A 64 6.60 -8.56 -6.44
CA ILE A 64 5.75 -8.18 -5.30
C ILE A 64 5.00 -6.89 -5.63
N ILE A 65 3.68 -6.92 -5.47
CA ILE A 65 2.79 -5.77 -5.57
C ILE A 65 2.15 -5.56 -4.20
N ASN A 66 2.45 -4.44 -3.56
CA ASN A 66 1.84 -4.04 -2.30
C ASN A 66 0.62 -3.15 -2.56
N VAL A 67 -0.54 -3.55 -2.07
CA VAL A 67 -1.78 -2.78 -2.15
C VAL A 67 -1.89 -1.96 -0.87
N GLU A 68 -1.72 -0.65 -1.01
CA GLU A 68 -1.73 0.31 0.09
C GLU A 68 -2.99 1.18 0.08
N GLY A 69 -3.30 1.78 1.22
CA GLY A 69 -4.45 2.66 1.38
C GLY A 69 -5.00 2.65 2.79
N ILE A 70 -5.71 3.70 3.21
CA ILE A 70 -6.24 3.84 4.57
C ILE A 70 -7.25 2.70 4.92
N VAL A 71 -7.58 2.57 6.21
CA VAL A 71 -8.58 1.59 6.65
C VAL A 71 -9.93 1.92 6.00
N GLY A 72 -10.62 0.90 5.50
CA GLY A 72 -11.94 1.06 4.87
C GLY A 72 -11.95 1.45 3.39
N THR A 73 -10.80 1.56 2.71
CA THR A 73 -10.77 1.89 1.25
C THR A 73 -11.11 0.73 0.32
N GLY A 74 -11.40 -0.46 0.85
CA GLY A 74 -11.73 -1.63 0.04
C GLY A 74 -10.52 -2.41 -0.49
N LYS A 75 -9.33 -2.28 0.11
CA LYS A 75 -8.14 -3.09 -0.23
C LYS A 75 -8.45 -4.59 -0.24
N SER A 76 -8.99 -5.12 0.85
CA SER A 76 -9.33 -6.55 0.93
C SER A 76 -10.37 -6.99 -0.11
N THR A 77 -11.30 -6.09 -0.49
CA THR A 77 -12.25 -6.33 -1.58
C THR A 77 -11.52 -6.45 -2.92
N PHE A 78 -10.58 -5.55 -3.21
CA PHE A 78 -9.74 -5.62 -4.39
C PHE A 78 -8.89 -6.90 -4.42
N LEU A 79 -8.22 -7.24 -3.31
CA LEU A 79 -7.44 -8.48 -3.22
C LEU A 79 -8.32 -9.72 -3.46
N ASN A 80 -9.53 -9.76 -2.91
CA ASN A 80 -10.45 -10.88 -3.12
C ASN A 80 -10.82 -11.06 -4.59
N TYR A 81 -11.03 -9.96 -5.33
CA TYR A 81 -11.22 -10.02 -6.78
C TYR A 81 -10.00 -10.58 -7.50
N MET A 82 -8.79 -10.19 -7.08
CA MET A 82 -7.55 -10.65 -7.71
C MET A 82 -7.28 -12.15 -7.55
N LYS A 83 -7.97 -12.84 -6.64
CA LYS A 83 -7.90 -14.31 -6.49
C LYS A 83 -8.43 -15.08 -7.70
N GLU A 84 -9.23 -14.44 -8.56
CA GLU A 84 -9.71 -15.05 -9.81
C GLU A 84 -8.58 -15.34 -10.81
N TYR A 85 -7.42 -14.69 -10.63
CA TYR A 85 -6.27 -14.80 -11.53
C TYR A 85 -5.21 -15.76 -10.94
N PRO A 86 -4.95 -16.92 -11.57
CA PRO A 86 -4.15 -18.00 -10.97
C PRO A 86 -2.66 -17.69 -10.81
N TYR A 87 -2.16 -16.61 -11.43
CA TYR A 87 -0.75 -16.22 -11.37
C TYR A 87 -0.43 -15.29 -10.18
N PHE A 88 -1.47 -14.84 -9.46
CA PHE A 88 -1.35 -13.99 -8.29
C PHE A 88 -1.50 -14.81 -7.01
N ASP A 89 -0.44 -14.87 -6.22
CA ASP A 89 -0.52 -15.26 -4.82
C ASP A 89 -1.00 -14.06 -4.00
N VAL A 90 -2.29 -14.04 -3.70
CA VAL A 90 -2.95 -12.99 -2.95
C VAL A 90 -2.78 -13.21 -1.45
N LEU A 91 -2.09 -12.28 -0.79
CA LEU A 91 -1.74 -12.33 0.64
C LEU A 91 -2.40 -11.14 1.36
N PRO A 92 -3.56 -11.34 2.03
CA PRO A 92 -4.18 -10.29 2.84
C PRO A 92 -3.34 -9.98 4.09
N GLU A 93 -3.68 -8.89 4.78
CA GLU A 93 -3.08 -8.57 6.08
C GLU A 93 -3.26 -9.76 7.04
N PRO A 94 -2.21 -10.21 7.75
CA PRO A 94 -2.30 -11.34 8.67
C PRO A 94 -2.98 -10.94 9.99
N MET A 95 -4.20 -10.39 9.91
CA MET A 95 -4.99 -9.91 11.04
C MET A 95 -5.13 -10.97 12.13
N ASN A 96 -5.26 -12.24 11.75
CA ASN A 96 -5.32 -13.36 12.69
C ASN A 96 -4.04 -13.51 13.53
N LYS A 97 -2.87 -13.20 12.98
CA LYS A 97 -1.62 -13.19 13.75
C LYS A 97 -1.64 -12.05 14.77
N TRP A 98 -2.15 -10.88 14.38
CA TRP A 98 -2.15 -9.66 15.20
C TRP A 98 -3.21 -9.68 16.31
N THR A 99 -4.34 -10.37 16.10
CA THR A 99 -5.41 -10.52 17.10
C THR A 99 -5.31 -11.80 17.93
N ASN A 100 -4.37 -12.68 17.61
CA ASN A 100 -4.14 -13.91 18.36
C ASN A 100 -2.67 -14.33 18.31
N LEU A 101 -1.83 -13.61 19.06
CA LEU A 101 -0.46 -14.01 19.35
C LEU A 101 -0.47 -14.94 20.57
N ASN A 102 -0.54 -16.26 20.32
CA ASN A 102 -0.57 -17.29 21.36
C ASN A 102 -1.61 -17.03 22.46
N GLY A 103 -2.83 -16.66 22.07
CA GLY A 103 -3.94 -16.34 22.98
C GLY A 103 -4.03 -14.88 23.39
N THR A 104 -3.11 -14.02 22.93
CA THR A 104 -3.11 -12.58 23.23
C THR A 104 -3.57 -11.76 22.02
N ASP A 105 -4.57 -10.90 22.20
CA ASP A 105 -4.98 -9.91 21.19
C ASP A 105 -4.08 -8.68 21.25
N LEU A 106 -2.98 -8.72 20.51
CA LEU A 106 -1.98 -7.64 20.52
C LEU A 106 -2.53 -6.35 19.90
N LEU A 107 -3.39 -6.46 18.89
CA LEU A 107 -4.08 -5.32 18.31
C LEU A 107 -5.05 -4.68 19.32
N GLY A 108 -5.80 -5.51 20.05
CA GLY A 108 -6.65 -5.06 21.16
C GLY A 108 -5.88 -4.29 22.23
N LEU A 109 -4.71 -4.80 22.63
CA LEU A 109 -3.85 -4.13 23.61
C LEU A 109 -3.42 -2.72 23.17
N VAL A 110 -3.17 -2.50 21.87
CA VAL A 110 -2.86 -1.16 21.33
C VAL A 110 -4.05 -0.22 21.45
N PHE A 111 -5.27 -0.69 21.23
CA PHE A 111 -6.46 0.14 21.45
C PHE A 111 -6.66 0.51 22.92
N GLU A 112 -6.24 -0.35 23.86
CA GLU A 112 -6.34 -0.09 25.29
C GLU A 112 -5.25 0.88 25.81
N ASN A 113 -3.99 0.64 25.44
CA ASN A 113 -2.87 1.45 25.88
C ASN A 113 -1.79 1.55 24.79
N PRO A 114 -1.97 2.47 23.83
CA PRO A 114 -1.06 2.60 22.70
C PRO A 114 0.35 3.00 23.15
N SER A 115 0.49 3.85 24.17
CA SER A 115 1.79 4.24 24.73
C SER A 115 2.60 3.06 25.27
N ARG A 116 1.95 1.98 25.71
CA ARG A 116 2.62 0.77 26.20
C ARG A 116 2.89 -0.25 25.10
N TRP A 117 1.99 -0.34 24.12
CA TRP A 117 1.93 -1.49 23.22
C TRP A 117 2.28 -1.17 21.75
N SER A 118 2.34 0.10 21.35
CA SER A 118 2.62 0.53 19.97
C SER A 118 3.93 -0.04 19.43
N LEU A 119 5.04 0.06 20.18
CA LEU A 119 6.35 -0.47 19.75
C LEU A 119 6.27 -1.96 19.43
N ILE A 120 5.76 -2.75 20.36
CA ILE A 120 5.78 -4.21 20.21
C ILE A 120 4.79 -4.66 19.13
N GLN A 121 3.66 -3.98 18.98
CA GLN A 121 2.70 -4.28 17.93
C GLN A 121 3.26 -3.94 16.56
N GLU A 122 3.85 -2.75 16.36
CA GLU A 122 4.44 -2.38 15.07
C GLU A 122 5.67 -3.24 14.72
N SER A 123 6.48 -3.62 15.71
CA SER A 123 7.57 -4.58 15.52
C SER A 123 7.05 -5.93 15.03
N TYR A 124 5.94 -6.42 15.62
CA TYR A 124 5.33 -7.69 15.22
C TYR A 124 4.63 -7.61 13.85
N VAL A 125 4.01 -6.48 13.52
CA VAL A 125 3.49 -6.21 12.16
C VAL A 125 4.61 -6.27 11.13
N GLN A 126 5.73 -5.58 11.35
CA GLN A 126 6.89 -5.63 10.44
C GLN A 126 7.43 -7.06 10.29
N LEU A 127 7.57 -7.80 11.39
CA LEU A 127 8.02 -9.20 11.34
C LEU A 127 7.09 -10.03 10.46
N THR A 128 5.79 -10.03 10.77
CA THR A 128 4.82 -10.88 10.08
C THR A 128 4.66 -10.52 8.60
N LEU A 129 4.70 -9.24 8.22
CA LEU A 129 4.67 -8.81 6.81
C LEU A 129 5.98 -9.17 6.09
N THR A 130 7.13 -9.09 6.78
CA THR A 130 8.43 -9.47 6.23
C THR A 130 8.51 -10.98 5.97
N GLU A 131 7.99 -11.81 6.88
CA GLU A 131 7.88 -13.25 6.66
C GLU A 131 7.16 -13.57 5.35
N GLU A 132 6.01 -12.94 5.10
CA GLU A 132 5.24 -13.12 3.87
C GLU A 132 6.00 -12.61 2.62
N HIS A 133 6.73 -11.49 2.74
CA HIS A 133 7.60 -10.97 1.68
C HIS A 133 8.73 -11.94 1.32
N LEU A 134 9.27 -12.69 2.28
CA LEU A 134 10.40 -13.60 2.08
C LEU A 134 10.00 -14.99 1.57
N ARG A 135 8.70 -15.34 1.57
CA ARG A 135 8.23 -16.65 1.07
C ARG A 135 8.60 -16.85 -0.41
N PRO A 136 9.23 -17.98 -0.80
CA PRO A 136 9.84 -18.16 -2.12
C PRO A 136 8.92 -18.78 -3.19
N TYR A 137 7.59 -18.68 -3.06
CA TYR A 137 6.64 -19.23 -4.03
C TYR A 137 5.90 -18.13 -4.78
N GLY A 138 5.45 -18.47 -6.00
CA GLY A 138 4.64 -17.59 -6.83
C GLY A 138 5.37 -16.94 -7.99
N ILE A 139 4.60 -16.46 -8.96
CA ILE A 139 5.09 -15.57 -10.03
C ILE A 139 4.90 -14.12 -9.58
N VAL A 140 3.68 -13.80 -9.13
CA VAL A 140 3.33 -12.51 -8.54
C VAL A 140 2.80 -12.72 -7.14
N LYS A 141 3.32 -11.97 -6.17
CA LYS A 141 2.72 -11.84 -4.84
C LYS A 141 2.01 -10.51 -4.75
N MET A 142 0.71 -10.54 -4.50
CA MET A 142 -0.07 -9.34 -4.25
C MET A 142 -0.42 -9.28 -2.77
N MET A 143 0.16 -8.32 -2.06
CA MET A 143 0.12 -8.25 -0.61
C MET A 143 -0.70 -7.05 -0.15
N GLU A 144 -1.59 -7.23 0.82
CA GLU A 144 -2.25 -6.11 1.49
C GLU A 144 -1.26 -5.54 2.51
N ARG A 145 -0.81 -4.31 2.24
CA ARG A 145 0.25 -3.60 2.97
C ARG A 145 1.64 -4.22 2.88
N SER A 146 2.58 -3.51 3.50
CA SER A 146 4.01 -3.78 3.45
C SER A 146 4.71 -3.37 4.75
N PRO A 147 5.92 -3.90 5.03
CA PRO A 147 6.75 -3.39 6.12
C PRO A 147 7.02 -1.89 6.00
N HIS A 148 7.00 -1.34 4.78
CA HIS A 148 7.15 0.08 4.53
C HIS A 148 6.02 0.90 5.17
N SER A 149 4.76 0.52 4.98
CA SER A 149 3.63 1.24 5.58
C SER A 149 3.56 1.08 7.09
N ALA A 150 3.96 -0.07 7.63
CA ALA A 150 4.11 -0.27 9.08
C ALA A 150 5.04 0.79 9.71
N TRP A 151 6.22 1.01 9.13
CA TRP A 151 7.14 2.04 9.65
C TRP A 151 6.73 3.48 9.29
N THR A 152 6.56 3.76 8.00
CA THR A 152 6.44 5.15 7.51
C THR A 152 5.11 5.81 7.83
N ILE A 153 4.04 5.02 8.02
CA ILE A 153 2.70 5.52 8.27
C ILE A 153 2.31 5.26 9.72
N PHE A 154 2.26 3.99 10.15
CA PHE A 154 1.67 3.64 11.45
C PHE A 154 2.61 3.92 12.63
N ALA A 155 3.85 3.44 12.59
CA ALA A 155 4.83 3.75 13.63
C ALA A 155 5.08 5.26 13.74
N ARG A 156 5.14 5.97 12.60
CA ARG A 156 5.22 7.43 12.58
C ARG A 156 4.00 8.08 13.23
N GLN A 157 2.79 7.60 12.94
CA GLN A 157 1.57 8.11 13.58
C GLN A 157 1.61 7.96 15.10
N PHE A 158 2.04 6.80 15.62
CA PHE A 158 2.20 6.60 17.07
C PHE A 158 3.24 7.55 17.67
N TYR A 159 4.36 7.76 16.99
CA TYR A 159 5.39 8.69 17.42
C TYR A 159 4.88 10.14 17.48
N GLU A 160 4.26 10.62 16.40
CA GLU A 160 3.71 11.98 16.32
C GLU A 160 2.57 12.22 17.33
N ALA A 161 1.83 11.17 17.70
CA ALA A 161 0.79 11.22 18.72
C ALA A 161 1.34 11.16 20.17
N GLY A 162 2.65 11.03 20.37
CA GLY A 162 3.27 10.85 21.69
C GLY A 162 2.97 9.47 22.33
N GLN A 163 2.56 8.51 21.52
CA GLN A 163 2.25 7.13 21.90
C GLN A 163 3.43 6.17 21.64
N MET A 164 4.56 6.70 21.19
CA MET A 164 5.82 6.01 21.01
C MET A 164 6.93 7.02 21.26
N THR A 165 7.92 6.64 22.06
CA THR A 165 9.08 7.50 22.34
C THR A 165 10.02 7.56 21.14
N GLU A 166 10.89 8.57 21.11
CA GLU A 166 11.90 8.73 20.05
C GLU A 166 12.82 7.49 19.95
N VAL A 167 13.22 6.91 21.08
CA VAL A 167 14.06 5.71 21.10
C VAL A 167 13.34 4.52 20.47
N GLU A 168 12.06 4.32 20.80
CA GLU A 168 11.25 3.23 20.24
C GLU A 168 11.04 3.40 18.73
N PHE A 169 10.74 4.62 18.27
CA PHE A 169 10.58 4.93 16.86
C PHE A 169 11.88 4.71 16.06
N ASN A 170 13.02 5.15 16.62
CA ASN A 170 14.33 4.95 15.99
C ASN A 170 14.74 3.48 15.92
N VAL A 171 14.39 2.66 16.94
CA VAL A 171 14.62 1.21 16.90
C VAL A 171 13.82 0.56 15.78
N LEU A 172 12.53 0.90 15.61
CA LEU A 172 11.72 0.38 14.50
C LEU A 172 12.27 0.81 13.14
N GLY A 173 12.75 2.05 13.02
CA GLY A 173 13.42 2.53 11.81
C GLY A 173 14.75 1.83 11.52
N GLY A 174 15.42 1.26 12.52
CA GLY A 174 16.63 0.47 12.34
C GLY A 174 16.38 -1.00 11.94
N TRP A 175 15.18 -1.53 12.23
CA TRP A 175 14.74 -2.85 11.76
C TRP A 175 14.31 -2.85 10.29
N TYR A 176 13.71 -1.75 9.83
CA TYR A 176 13.26 -1.53 8.44
C TYR A 176 14.44 -1.16 7.52
#